data_AF-A0ABD0J396-F1
#
_entry.id   AF-A0ABD0J396-F1
#
_cell.length_a   1.000
_cell.length_b   1.000
_cell.length_c   1.000
_cell.angle_alpha   90.00
_cell.angle_beta   90.00
_cell.angle_gamma   90.00
#
_symmetry.space_group_name_H-M   'P 1'
#
loop_
_entity.id
_entity.type
_entity.pdbx_description
1 polymer ?
#
loop_
_entity_poly.entity_id
_entity_poly.type
_entity_poly.pdbx_seq_one_letter_code
_entity_poly.pdbx_strand_id
1 'polypeptide(L)'
;MEQLDISGTLTCKFEMDLGQLKHDFSVQHYSPEDDVIPDPVLRCIFRKDSEHPECEVEIGYVFEQNTLSNVITLEIPHLQTVHQGWYVCQVIPAIKEDDDTKPCNGISLSLSMFLFKYQTG
;
A
#
# COMPACT_ATOMS: atom_id res chain seq x y z
N MET A 1 -29.99 -11.74 -10.23
CA MET A 1 -29.28 -10.65 -9.53
C MET A 1 -28.10 -10.32 -10.39
N GLU A 2 -28.13 -9.17 -11.08
CA GLU A 2 -27.00 -8.70 -11.88
C GLU A 2 -25.93 -8.21 -10.89
N GLN A 3 -24.86 -8.98 -10.73
CA GLN A 3 -23.67 -8.54 -10.03
C GLN A 3 -22.97 -7.56 -10.98
N LEU A 4 -23.09 -6.27 -10.71
CA LEU A 4 -22.36 -5.26 -11.45
C LEU A 4 -20.88 -5.46 -11.12
N ASP A 5 -20.13 -6.00 -12.06
CA ASP A 5 -18.71 -6.27 -11.92
C ASP A 5 -17.94 -4.95 -12.08
N ILE A 6 -17.92 -4.16 -11.01
CA ILE A 6 -17.18 -2.90 -10.96
C ILE A 6 -15.80 -3.21 -10.40
N SER A 7 -14.76 -2.98 -11.20
CA SER A 7 -13.38 -3.02 -10.73
C SER A 7 -12.90 -1.63 -10.31
N GLY A 8 -11.93 -1.61 -9.41
CA GLY A 8 -11.24 -0.41 -8.95
C GLY A 8 -9.73 -0.56 -9.07
N THR A 9 -9.04 0.58 -9.08
CA THR A 9 -7.58 0.62 -9.11
C THR A 9 -7.08 1.67 -8.13
N LEU A 10 -6.17 1.28 -7.25
CA LEU A 10 -5.45 2.16 -6.35
C LEU A 10 -4.05 2.38 -6.91
N THR A 11 -3.61 3.63 -6.98
CA THR A 11 -2.26 3.98 -7.46
C THR A 11 -1.56 4.79 -6.40
N CYS A 12 -0.45 4.25 -5.88
CA CYS A 12 0.43 4.98 -4.96
C CYS A 12 1.63 5.52 -5.75
N LYS A 13 1.97 6.79 -5.52
CA LYS A 13 3.16 7.43 -6.09
C LYS A 13 4.11 7.80 -4.97
N PHE A 14 5.30 7.23 -5.01
CA PHE A 14 6.41 7.51 -4.12
C PHE A 14 7.40 8.46 -4.79
N GLU A 15 8.12 9.23 -3.98
CA GLU A 15 9.19 10.12 -4.46
C GLU A 15 10.47 9.36 -4.82
N MET A 16 10.52 8.06 -4.52
CA MET A 16 11.67 7.20 -4.69
C MET A 16 11.28 5.89 -5.34
N ASP A 17 12.23 5.26 -6.03
CA ASP A 17 12.04 3.93 -6.62
C ASP A 17 12.19 2.85 -5.54
N LEU A 18 11.09 2.16 -5.24
CA LEU A 18 11.03 1.17 -4.17
C LEU A 18 11.81 -0.11 -4.52
N GLY A 19 11.84 -0.49 -5.80
CA GLY A 19 12.57 -1.67 -6.28
C GLY A 19 14.08 -1.43 -6.26
N GLN A 20 14.52 -0.25 -6.70
CA GLN A 20 15.92 0.12 -6.72
C GLN A 20 16.50 0.30 -5.31
N LEU A 21 15.77 0.99 -4.42
CA LEU A 21 16.24 1.26 -3.06
C LEU A 21 15.95 0.12 -2.07
N LYS A 22 15.18 -0.89 -2.50
CA LYS A 22 14.77 -2.04 -1.68
C LYS A 22 14.14 -1.61 -0.35
N HIS A 23 13.21 -0.66 -0.45
CA HIS A 23 12.46 -0.16 0.70
C HIS A 23 11.22 -1.00 0.94
N ASP A 24 11.03 -1.44 2.17
CA ASP A 24 9.78 -2.06 2.62
C ASP A 24 8.64 -1.05 2.47
N PHE A 25 7.46 -1.52 2.08
CA PHE A 25 6.31 -0.64 1.89
C PHE A 25 4.99 -1.35 2.17
N SER A 26 3.94 -0.57 2.40
CA SER A 26 2.61 -1.08 2.62
C SER A 26 1.52 -0.10 2.18
N VAL A 27 0.38 -0.66 1.81
CA VAL A 27 -0.89 0.06 1.62
C VAL A 27 -1.82 -0.34 2.76
N GLN A 28 -2.32 0.67 3.46
CA GLN A 28 -3.21 0.55 4.61
C GLN A 28 -4.60 1.02 4.20
N HIS A 29 -5.64 0.26 4.52
CA HIS A 29 -7.03 0.63 4.33
C HIS A 29 -7.65 1.04 5.66
N TYR A 30 -8.41 2.12 5.65
CA TYR A 30 -9.15 2.62 6.80
C TYR A 30 -10.63 2.57 6.49
N SER A 31 -11.36 1.76 7.25
CA SER A 31 -12.80 1.66 7.13
C SER A 31 -13.48 2.95 7.61
N PRO A 32 -14.60 3.39 7.00
CA PRO A 32 -15.40 4.49 7.51
C PRO A 32 -15.98 4.23 8.91
N GLU A 33 -16.14 2.96 9.29
CA GLU A 33 -16.74 2.55 10.56
C GLU A 33 -15.69 2.41 11.69
N ASP A 34 -14.43 2.15 11.33
CA ASP A 34 -13.30 2.03 12.25
C ASP A 34 -12.06 2.66 11.60
N ASP A 35 -11.85 3.94 11.89
CA ASP A 35 -10.75 4.74 11.35
C ASP A 35 -9.49 4.75 12.21
N VAL A 36 -9.54 4.02 13.34
CA VAL A 36 -8.47 4.00 14.32
C VAL A 36 -7.45 2.91 14.00
N ILE A 37 -7.93 1.75 13.54
CA ILE A 37 -7.10 0.57 13.25
C ILE A 37 -7.15 0.30 11.75
N PRO A 38 -6.06 0.58 11.01
CA PRO A 38 -6.02 0.25 9.60
C PRO A 38 -5.79 -1.25 9.35
N ASP A 39 -6.34 -1.73 8.24
CA ASP A 39 -6.08 -3.05 7.70
C ASP A 39 -4.95 -2.99 6.64
N PRO A 40 -3.86 -3.76 6.79
CA PRO A 40 -2.81 -3.83 5.78
C PRO A 40 -3.30 -4.63 4.56
N VAL A 41 -3.71 -3.95 3.49
CA VAL A 41 -4.19 -4.62 2.26
C VAL A 41 -3.07 -5.05 1.33
N LEU A 42 -1.90 -4.42 1.47
CA LEU A 42 -0.65 -4.83 0.82
C LEU A 42 0.50 -4.58 1.78
N ARG A 43 1.40 -5.55 1.91
CA ARG A 43 2.66 -5.39 2.65
C ARG A 43 3.78 -6.10 1.93
N CYS A 44 4.82 -5.37 1.54
CA CYS A 44 5.97 -5.90 0.81
C CYS A 44 7.26 -5.65 1.59
N ILE A 45 8.02 -6.72 1.85
CA ILE A 45 9.24 -6.69 2.64
C ILE A 45 10.41 -7.23 1.83
N PHE A 46 11.50 -6.47 1.75
CA PHE A 46 12.75 -6.90 1.16
C PHE A 46 13.55 -7.73 2.18
N ARG A 47 13.75 -9.00 1.87
CA ARG A 47 14.74 -9.81 2.61
C ARG A 47 16.15 -9.43 2.22
N LYS A 48 17.08 -9.64 3.15
CA LYS A 48 18.53 -9.51 2.92
C LYS A 48 18.90 -10.35 1.68
N ASP A 49 19.60 -9.72 0.75
CA ASP A 49 20.08 -10.30 -0.51
C ASP A 49 19.01 -10.71 -1.53
N SER A 50 17.73 -10.36 -1.33
CA SER A 50 16.69 -10.58 -2.35
C SER A 50 16.64 -9.44 -3.37
N GLU A 51 16.39 -9.77 -4.64
CA GLU A 51 16.11 -8.78 -5.70
C GLU A 51 14.65 -8.32 -5.70
N HIS A 52 13.73 -9.16 -5.21
CA HIS A 52 12.30 -8.87 -5.15
C HIS A 52 11.81 -8.95 -3.69
N PRO A 53 10.84 -8.12 -3.29
CA PRO A 53 10.25 -8.22 -1.96
C PRO A 53 9.29 -9.41 -1.91
N GLU A 54 9.08 -9.89 -0.70
CA GLU A 54 7.97 -10.80 -0.41
C GLU A 54 6.75 -9.95 -0.06
N CYS A 55 5.67 -10.12 -0.82
CA CYS A 55 4.45 -9.35 -0.67
C CYS A 55 3.29 -10.21 -0.17
N GLU A 56 2.65 -9.74 0.88
CA GLU A 56 1.38 -10.21 1.41
C GLU A 56 0.28 -9.29 0.87
N VAL A 57 -0.74 -9.88 0.25
CA VAL A 57 -1.87 -9.17 -0.37
C VAL A 57 -3.16 -9.70 0.25
N GLU A 58 -4.00 -8.79 0.74
CA GLU A 58 -5.28 -9.16 1.35
C GLU A 58 -6.28 -9.67 0.30
N ILE A 59 -7.21 -10.53 0.72
CA ILE A 59 -8.23 -11.07 -0.19
C ILE A 59 -9.08 -9.94 -0.75
N GLY A 60 -9.33 -9.98 -2.08
CA GLY A 60 -10.07 -8.94 -2.79
C GLY A 60 -9.18 -7.91 -3.49
N TYR A 61 -7.87 -7.97 -3.24
CA TYR A 61 -6.87 -7.12 -3.90
C TYR A 61 -5.92 -7.94 -4.77
N VAL A 62 -5.38 -7.33 -5.83
CA VAL A 62 -4.42 -7.95 -6.75
C VAL A 62 -3.24 -7.00 -6.98
N PHE A 63 -2.03 -7.50 -6.74
CA PHE A 63 -0.78 -6.73 -6.88
C PHE A 63 0.17 -7.41 -7.87
N GLU A 64 0.59 -6.68 -8.90
CA GLU A 64 1.61 -7.14 -9.85
C GLU A 64 3.02 -6.82 -9.32
N GLN A 65 3.69 -7.84 -8.77
CA GLN A 65 5.01 -7.68 -8.14
C GLN A 65 6.15 -7.38 -9.13
N ASN A 66 5.96 -7.62 -10.42
CA ASN A 66 7.01 -7.51 -11.43
C ASN A 66 7.33 -6.06 -11.84
N THR A 67 6.55 -5.08 -11.38
CA THR A 67 6.64 -3.67 -11.79
C THR A 67 6.90 -2.74 -10.61
N LEU A 68 7.82 -3.11 -9.71
CA LEU A 68 8.22 -2.23 -8.63
C LEU A 68 9.00 -1.04 -9.18
N SER A 69 8.49 0.13 -8.88
CA SER A 69 9.09 1.41 -9.25
C SER A 69 8.72 2.45 -8.18
N ASN A 70 8.75 3.72 -8.55
CA ASN A 70 8.17 4.79 -7.74
C ASN A 70 6.63 4.86 -7.84
N VAL A 71 6.00 4.07 -8.72
CA VAL A 71 4.55 3.94 -8.83
C VAL A 71 4.17 2.48 -8.63
N ILE A 72 3.23 2.22 -7.72
CA ILE A 72 2.64 0.90 -7.54
C ILE A 72 1.13 0.98 -7.77
N THR A 73 0.58 -0.12 -8.27
CA THR A 73 -0.82 -0.24 -8.62
C THR A 73 -1.40 -1.48 -7.94
N LEU A 74 -2.52 -1.31 -7.23
CA LEU A 74 -3.27 -2.39 -6.61
C LEU A 74 -4.66 -2.42 -7.24
N GLU A 75 -5.03 -3.55 -7.83
CA GLU A 75 -6.35 -3.72 -8.43
C GLU A 75 -7.33 -4.29 -7.40
N ILE A 76 -8.59 -3.90 -7.55
CA ILE A 76 -9.72 -4.43 -6.79
C ILE A 76 -10.71 -4.98 -7.83
N PRO A 77 -10.62 -6.27 -8.19
CA PRO A 77 -11.40 -6.82 -9.30
C PRO A 77 -12.91 -6.70 -9.08
N HIS A 78 -13.34 -6.82 -7.82
CA HIS A 78 -14.75 -6.78 -7.44
C HIS A 78 -14.97 -5.80 -6.28
N LEU A 79 -15.35 -4.57 -6.61
CA LEU A 79 -15.66 -3.56 -5.60
C LEU A 79 -16.88 -3.96 -4.76
N GLN A 80 -16.75 -3.75 -3.45
CA GLN A 80 -17.75 -4.10 -2.45
C GLN A 80 -17.75 -3.02 -1.37
N THR A 81 -18.74 -3.03 -0.47
CA THR A 81 -18.82 -2.07 0.64
C THR A 81 -17.60 -2.11 1.55
N VAL A 82 -16.98 -3.29 1.72
CA VAL A 82 -15.74 -3.45 2.50
C VAL A 82 -14.55 -2.69 1.89
N HIS A 83 -14.58 -2.37 0.60
CA HIS A 83 -13.55 -1.58 -0.07
C HIS A 83 -13.79 -0.06 0.04
N GLN A 84 -14.86 0.38 0.71
CA GLN A 84 -15.08 1.80 0.98
C GLN A 84 -14.17 2.27 2.10
N GLY A 85 -13.75 3.53 2.06
CA GLY A 85 -12.83 4.10 3.03
C GLY A 85 -11.77 4.95 2.37
N TRP A 86 -10.63 5.10 3.03
CA TRP A 86 -9.44 5.71 2.44
C TRP A 86 -8.25 4.80 2.58
N TYR A 87 -7.26 5.06 1.74
CA TYR A 87 -6.05 4.27 1.68
C TYR A 87 -4.84 5.16 1.92
N VAL A 88 -3.85 4.63 2.64
CA VAL A 88 -2.59 5.28 2.90
C VAL A 88 -1.46 4.40 2.39
N CYS A 89 -0.61 4.97 1.55
CA CYS A 89 0.59 4.31 1.05
C CYS A 89 1.78 4.79 1.88
N GLN A 90 2.56 3.88 2.44
CA GLN A 90 3.69 4.24 3.29
C GLN A 90 4.90 3.36 3.04
N VAL A 91 6.08 3.98 3.11
CA VAL A 91 7.35 3.27 3.23
C VAL A 91 7.48 2.81 4.69
N ILE A 92 7.72 1.53 4.90
CA ILE A 92 7.96 0.99 6.23
C ILE A 92 9.44 1.25 6.56
N PRO A 93 9.76 1.81 7.73
CA PRO A 93 11.14 1.93 8.15
C PRO A 93 11.73 0.53 8.28
N ALA A 94 12.76 0.24 7.48
CA ALA A 94 13.50 -1.01 7.57
C ALA A 94 14.08 -1.13 8.98
N ILE A 95 13.59 -2.08 9.78
CA ILE A 95 14.26 -2.48 11.01
C ILE A 95 15.44 -3.34 10.58
N LYS A 96 16.54 -2.70 10.20
CA LYS A 96 17.79 -3.41 10.02
C LYS A 96 18.28 -3.80 11.41
N GLU A 97 18.27 -5.09 11.72
CA GLU A 97 19.06 -5.63 12.83
C GLU A 97 20.54 -5.50 12.47
N ASP A 98 21.08 -4.28 12.54
CA ASP A 98 22.50 -3.99 12.40
C ASP A 98 22.88 -3.02 13.52
N ASP A 99 23.77 -3.52 14.39
CA ASP A 99 24.16 -3.12 15.75
C ASP A 99 24.77 -1.71 15.91
N ASP A 100 24.60 -0.79 14.95
CA ASP A 100 25.15 0.58 15.11
C ASP A 100 24.45 1.65 14.25
N THR A 101 23.21 1.43 13.83
CA THR A 101 22.49 2.41 13.00
C THR A 101 21.59 3.28 13.86
N LYS A 102 22.06 4.49 14.19
CA LYS A 102 21.24 5.54 14.82
C LYS A 102 19.92 5.68 14.07
N PRO A 103 18.76 5.73 14.75
CA PRO A 103 17.49 5.92 14.07
C PRO A 103 17.56 7.21 13.29
N CYS A 104 17.46 7.13 11.96
CA CYS A 104 17.05 8.29 11.18
C CYS A 104 15.74 8.73 11.82
N ASN A 105 15.66 10.00 12.25
CA ASN A 105 14.39 10.62 12.59
C ASN A 105 13.47 10.39 11.40
N GLY A 106 12.60 9.38 11.49
CA GLY A 106 11.65 9.04 10.46
C GLY A 106 10.67 10.18 10.39
N ILE A 107 10.95 11.14 9.51
CA ILE A 107 9.97 12.13 9.15
C ILE A 107 8.88 11.33 8.47
N SER A 108 7.78 11.11 9.19
CA SER A 108 6.53 10.65 8.61
C SER A 108 6.08 11.76 7.65
N LEU A 109 6.48 11.64 6.39
CA LEU A 109 5.91 12.43 5.32
C LEU A 109 4.55 11.80 5.00
N SER A 110 3.56 12.10 5.83
CA SER A 110 2.15 11.93 5.47
C SER A 110 1.85 12.94 4.36
N LEU A 111 2.10 12.54 3.12
CA LEU A 111 1.79 13.34 1.94
C LEU A 111 0.43 12.89 1.39
N SER A 112 -0.55 13.70 1.76
CA SER A 112 -1.83 13.92 1.08
C SER A 112 -2.94 12.87 1.29
N MET A 113 -3.81 13.23 2.22
CA MET A 113 -5.24 12.95 2.27
C MET A 113 -5.90 13.03 0.87
N PHE A 114 -5.99 11.91 0.14
CA PHE A 114 -6.88 11.81 -1.01
C PHE A 114 -8.24 11.35 -0.51
N LEU A 115 -9.13 12.32 -0.26
CA LEU A 115 -10.56 12.10 -0.15
C LEU A 115 -11.05 11.52 -1.49
N PHE A 116 -11.18 10.20 -1.60
CA PHE A 116 -12.09 9.63 -2.59
C PHE A 116 -13.53 9.89 -2.12
N LYS A 117 -14.00 11.12 -2.31
CA LYS A 117 -15.44 11.36 -2.33
C LYS A 117 -15.97 10.74 -3.61
N TYR A 118 -16.68 9.62 -3.46
CA TYR A 118 -17.48 9.01 -4.50
C TYR A 118 -18.45 10.07 -5.06
N GLN A 119 -18.16 10.61 -6.25
CA GLN A 119 -19.12 11.44 -6.98
C GLN A 119 -20.01 10.51 -7.80
N THR A 120 -21.17 10.17 -7.25
CA THR A 120 -22.31 9.74 -8.07
C THR A 120 -22.80 10.95 -8.86
N GLY A 121 -22.71 10.88 -10.19
CA GLY A 121 -23.44 11.78 -11.09
C GLY A 121 -24.94 11.52 -11.06
#